data_AF-A0A221SZP4-F1
#
_entry.id   AF-A0A221SZP4-F1
#
_cell.length_a   1.000
_cell.length_b   1.000
_cell.length_c   1.000
_cell.angle_alpha   90.00
_cell.angle_beta   90.00
_cell.angle_gamma   90.00
#
_symmetry.space_group_name_H-M   'P 1'
#
loop_
_entity.id
_entity.type
_entity.pdbx_description
1 polymer ?
#
loop_
_entity_poly.entity_id
_entity_poly.type
_entity_poly.pdbx_seq_one_letter_code
_entity_poly.pdbx_strand_id
1 'polypeptide(L)'
;MEVWEGHAQVLLTRQQYRLTFTVNGGTHDLRGTLENLSSRDRFLVAGTALPAGDGREVSMTVTAQDGVRLNASILGFGFTNLSLKANAVLSARQTGRTMTGKLNVNGLGYPITLTRVQ
;
A
#
# COMPACT_ATOMS: atom_id res chain seq x y z
N MET A 1 9.94 -4.48 13.45
CA MET A 1 9.76 -4.26 12.00
C MET A 1 8.86 -5.36 11.49
N GLU A 2 7.94 -5.02 10.60
CA GLU A 2 6.98 -5.96 10.02
C GLU A 2 7.04 -5.89 8.50
N VAL A 3 6.93 -7.05 7.85
CA VAL A 3 6.96 -7.19 6.39
C VAL A 3 5.72 -7.98 5.95
N TRP A 4 5.03 -7.42 4.97
CA TRP A 4 3.76 -7.92 4.45
C TRP A 4 3.81 -7.96 2.93
N GLU A 5 3.37 -9.05 2.33
CA GLU A 5 3.40 -9.23 0.88
C GLU A 5 2.06 -9.68 0.33
N GLY A 6 1.73 -9.25 -0.87
CA GLY A 6 0.52 -9.69 -1.53
C GLY A 6 0.26 -8.94 -2.82
N HIS A 7 -1.00 -8.70 -3.12
CA HIS A 7 -1.40 -8.13 -4.40
C HIS A 7 -2.60 -7.21 -4.26
N ALA A 8 -2.68 -6.26 -5.18
CA ALA A 8 -3.89 -5.50 -5.45
C ALA A 8 -4.21 -5.59 -6.94
N GLN A 9 -5.49 -5.56 -7.27
CA GLN A 9 -5.92 -5.37 -8.66
C GLN A 9 -6.09 -3.87 -8.88
N VAL A 10 -5.12 -3.27 -9.56
CA VAL A 10 -5.14 -1.84 -9.90
C VAL A 10 -5.58 -1.72 -11.35
N LEU A 11 -6.75 -1.11 -11.56
CA LEU A 11 -7.43 -1.09 -12.86
C LEU A 11 -7.64 -2.53 -13.37
N LEU A 12 -6.99 -2.91 -14.48
CA LEU A 12 -7.05 -4.26 -15.05
C LEU A 12 -5.79 -5.10 -14.80
N THR A 13 -4.80 -4.59 -14.06
CA THR A 13 -3.55 -5.32 -13.83
C THR A 13 -3.41 -5.72 -12.37
N ARG A 14 -3.01 -6.98 -12.17
CA ARG A 14 -2.63 -7.47 -10.85
C ARG A 14 -1.21 -7.01 -10.56
N GLN A 15 -1.06 -6.20 -9.52
CA GLN A 15 0.22 -5.66 -9.08
C GLN A 15 0.62 -6.37 -7.77
N GLN A 16 1.88 -6.76 -7.66
CA GLN A 16 2.43 -7.36 -6.46
C GLN A 16 3.04 -6.29 -5.57
N TYR A 17 2.82 -6.36 -4.26
CA TYR A 17 3.30 -5.37 -3.31
C TYR A 17 4.04 -6.01 -2.13
N ARG A 18 5.07 -5.31 -1.66
CA ARG A 18 5.72 -5.54 -0.37
C ARG A 18 5.61 -4.29 0.48
N LEU A 19 4.96 -4.41 1.63
CA LEU A 19 4.82 -3.35 2.63
C LEU A 19 5.72 -3.68 3.82
N THR A 20 6.65 -2.78 4.12
CA THR A 20 7.57 -2.90 5.26
C THR A 20 7.39 -1.69 6.17
N PHE A 21 7.08 -1.87 7.45
CA PHE A 21 6.93 -0.75 8.38
C PHE A 21 7.35 -1.09 9.82
N THR A 22 7.49 -0.03 10.61
CA THR A 22 7.62 -0.08 12.06
C THR A 22 6.47 0.71 12.69
N VAL A 23 6.04 0.29 13.88
CA VAL A 23 5.02 0.98 14.68
C VAL A 23 5.68 1.45 15.98
N ASN A 24 5.49 2.72 16.32
CA ASN A 24 5.84 3.25 17.63
C ASN A 24 4.80 2.76 18.64
N GLY A 25 5.22 2.01 19.65
CA GLY A 25 4.32 1.45 20.66
C GLY A 25 3.65 2.48 21.57
N GLY A 26 4.21 3.68 21.71
CA GLY A 26 3.66 4.74 22.55
C GLY A 26 2.69 5.67 21.82
N THR A 27 2.95 5.99 20.55
CA THR A 27 2.12 6.92 19.75
C THR A 27 1.23 6.23 18.72
N HIS A 28 1.44 4.93 18.50
CA HIS A 28 0.84 4.16 17.40
C HIS A 28 1.21 4.66 15.99
N ASP A 29 2.18 5.56 15.88
CA ASP A 29 2.67 6.05 14.59
C ASP A 29 3.33 4.91 13.82
N LEU A 30 2.97 4.79 12.55
CA LEU A 30 3.52 3.84 11.60
C LEU A 30 4.37 4.59 10.58
N ARG A 31 5.57 4.07 10.29
CA ARG A 31 6.44 4.56 9.20
C ARG A 31 7.09 3.40 8.47
N GLY A 32 7.29 3.54 7.16
CA GLY A 32 7.83 2.45 6.37
C GLY A 32 7.96 2.73 4.88
N THR A 33 7.97 1.66 4.10
CA THR A 33 7.96 1.70 2.64
C THR A 33 6.96 0.71 2.06
N LEU A 34 6.30 1.12 0.97
CA LEU A 34 5.53 0.25 0.10
C LEU A 34 6.32 0.10 -1.21
N GLU A 35 6.56 -1.12 -1.64
CA GLU A 35 7.22 -1.44 -2.91
C GLU A 35 6.21 -2.12 -3.83
N ASN A 36 6.08 -1.64 -5.06
CA ASN A 36 5.39 -2.37 -6.13
C ASN A 36 6.43 -3.30 -6.79
N LEU A 37 6.39 -4.59 -6.47
CA LEU A 37 7.32 -5.59 -7.00
C LEU A 37 7.17 -5.79 -8.51
N SER A 38 6.01 -5.46 -9.09
CA SER A 38 5.76 -5.56 -10.53
C SER A 38 6.43 -4.44 -11.33
N SER A 39 6.53 -3.23 -10.78
CA SER A 39 7.20 -2.09 -11.43
C SER A 39 8.56 -1.73 -10.82
N ARG A 40 8.93 -2.32 -9.68
CA ARG A 40 10.08 -1.97 -8.82
C ARG A 40 10.03 -0.54 -8.26
N ASP A 41 8.85 0.05 -8.27
CA ASP A 41 8.62 1.37 -7.69
C ASP A 41 8.61 1.30 -6.17
N ARG A 42 9.21 2.30 -5.52
CA ARG A 42 9.26 2.39 -4.06
C ARG A 42 8.63 3.69 -3.55
N PHE A 43 7.79 3.54 -2.54
CA PHE A 43 7.01 4.62 -1.92
C PHE A 43 7.32 4.67 -0.43
N LEU A 44 7.34 5.88 0.13
CA LEU A 44 7.34 6.07 1.58
C LEU A 44 5.92 5.93 2.09
N VAL A 45 5.76 5.34 3.28
CA VAL A 45 4.48 5.30 3.98
C VAL A 45 4.58 5.88 5.37
N ALA A 46 3.56 6.61 5.79
CA ALA A 46 3.42 7.13 7.14
C ALA A 46 1.93 7.18 7.55
N GLY A 47 1.64 6.89 8.81
CA GLY A 47 0.28 6.93 9.34
C GLY A 47 0.18 6.31 10.72
N THR A 48 -0.87 5.54 10.97
CA THR A 48 -1.16 4.95 12.29
C THR A 48 -1.51 3.47 12.19
N ALA A 49 -1.21 2.73 13.26
CA ALA A 49 -1.65 1.36 13.47
C ALA A 49 -2.32 1.25 14.85
N LEU A 50 -3.64 1.46 14.87
CA LEU A 50 -4.43 1.53 16.09
C LEU A 50 -4.91 0.14 16.51
N PRO A 51 -4.90 -0.20 17.81
CA PRO A 51 -5.52 -1.42 18.30
C PRO A 51 -7.02 -1.46 17.98
N ALA A 52 -7.53 -2.60 17.50
CA ALA A 52 -8.95 -2.75 17.19
C ALA A 52 -9.41 -4.19 17.42
N GLY A 53 -10.19 -4.46 18.47
CA GLY A 53 -10.78 -5.77 18.74
C GLY A 53 -9.78 -6.93 18.63
N ASP A 54 -9.97 -7.81 17.65
CA ASP A 54 -9.14 -8.98 17.33
C ASP A 54 -7.89 -8.67 16.49
N GLY A 55 -7.52 -7.40 16.31
CA GLY A 55 -6.47 -6.98 15.40
C GLY A 55 -6.03 -5.52 15.53
N ARG A 56 -5.60 -4.94 14.40
CA ARG A 56 -5.23 -3.52 14.27
C ARG A 56 -5.89 -2.89 13.06
N GLU A 57 -6.28 -1.64 13.20
CA GLU A 57 -6.65 -0.79 12.08
C GLU A 57 -5.43 0.01 11.63
N VAL A 58 -5.08 -0.15 10.37
CA VAL A 58 -3.90 0.45 9.77
C VAL A 58 -4.36 1.48 8.74
N SER A 59 -3.91 2.73 8.91
CA SER A 59 -4.16 3.81 7.94
C SER A 59 -2.84 4.48 7.63
N MET A 60 -2.48 4.60 6.36
CA MET A 60 -1.22 5.21 5.95
C MET A 60 -1.35 5.98 4.64
N THR A 61 -0.68 7.12 4.58
CA THR A 61 -0.43 7.86 3.35
C THR A 61 0.79 7.28 2.67
N VAL A 62 0.67 7.06 1.37
CA VAL A 62 1.69 6.54 0.46
C VAL A 62 2.15 7.70 -0.41
N THR A 63 3.42 8.06 -0.28
CA THR A 63 4.04 9.17 -1.01
C THR A 63 5.15 8.63 -1.91
N ALA A 64 5.16 9.04 -3.18
CA ALA A 64 6.25 8.74 -4.09
C ALA A 64 7.57 9.30 -3.55
N GLN A 65 8.63 8.49 -3.59
CA GLN A 65 9.98 9.04 -3.60
C GLN A 65 10.19 9.72 -4.95
N ASP A 66 11.02 10.77 -5.01
CA ASP A 66 11.20 11.56 -6.24
C ASP A 66 11.45 10.67 -7.48
N GLY A 67 10.64 10.88 -8.53
CA GLY A 67 10.81 10.21 -9.84
C GLY A 67 9.97 8.96 -10.12
N VAL A 68 9.15 8.47 -9.18
CA VAL A 68 8.40 7.21 -9.31
C VAL A 68 7.10 7.35 -10.15
N ARG A 69 6.87 6.45 -11.12
CA ARG A 69 5.71 6.45 -12.04
C ARG A 69 5.05 5.07 -12.11
N LEU A 70 3.75 4.96 -11.81
CA LEU A 70 3.03 3.70 -12.07
C LEU A 70 2.78 3.54 -13.57
N ASN A 71 3.21 2.40 -14.10
CA ASN A 71 2.89 1.96 -15.46
C ASN A 71 1.78 0.92 -15.40
N ALA A 72 0.57 1.29 -15.84
CA ALA A 72 -0.53 0.35 -16.06
C ALA A 72 -1.07 0.58 -17.48
N SER A 73 -0.88 -0.40 -18.38
CA SER A 73 -1.41 -0.36 -19.74
C SER A 73 -2.71 -1.15 -19.80
N ILE A 74 -3.78 -0.51 -20.29
CA ILE A 74 -5.06 -1.16 -20.57
C ILE A 74 -5.27 -1.17 -22.08
N LEU A 75 -5.21 -2.37 -22.68
CA LEU A 75 -5.82 -2.73 -23.98
C LEU A 75 -5.80 -1.62 -25.06
N GLY A 76 -4.63 -1.14 -25.47
CA GLY A 76 -4.47 -0.25 -26.64
C GLY A 76 -4.78 1.23 -26.43
N PHE A 77 -5.36 1.63 -25.28
CA PHE A 77 -5.49 3.03 -24.87
C PHE A 77 -4.55 3.25 -23.68
N GLY A 78 -3.33 3.68 -23.99
CA GLY A 78 -2.30 3.89 -22.98
C GLY A 78 -2.64 5.04 -22.04
N PHE A 79 -3.04 4.72 -20.80
CA PHE A 79 -2.84 5.61 -19.66
C PHE A 79 -1.41 5.43 -19.14
N THR A 80 -0.44 5.70 -20.01
CA THR A 80 0.94 5.94 -19.59
C THR A 80 0.90 7.13 -18.65
N ASN A 81 1.58 7.05 -17.49
CA ASN A 81 1.78 8.18 -16.57
C ASN A 81 0.68 8.44 -15.53
N LEU A 82 0.09 7.40 -14.93
CA LEU A 82 -0.52 7.54 -13.59
C LEU A 82 0.61 7.81 -12.59
N SER A 83 1.04 9.07 -12.53
CA SER A 83 1.93 9.50 -11.48
C SER A 83 1.18 9.28 -10.17
N LEU A 84 1.76 8.52 -9.25
CA LEU A 84 1.41 8.51 -7.83
C LEU A 84 1.77 9.87 -7.17
N LYS A 85 1.62 10.97 -7.94
CA LYS A 85 1.85 12.36 -7.55
C LYS A 85 0.82 12.85 -6.53
N ALA A 86 -0.24 12.08 -6.27
CA ALA A 86 -1.26 12.46 -5.33
C ALA A 86 -1.44 11.34 -4.30
N ASN A 87 -0.79 11.51 -3.15
CA ASN A 87 -1.24 11.09 -1.83
C ASN A 87 -2.16 9.86 -1.83
N ALA A 88 -1.63 8.69 -2.19
CA ALA A 88 -2.43 7.48 -2.10
C ALA A 88 -2.64 7.13 -0.63
N VAL A 89 -3.79 6.56 -0.29
CA VAL A 89 -4.12 6.20 1.09
C VAL A 89 -4.41 4.71 1.16
N LEU A 90 -3.61 3.99 1.93
CA LEU A 90 -3.86 2.60 2.27
C LEU A 90 -4.58 2.55 3.62
N SER A 91 -5.81 2.03 3.60
CA SER A 91 -6.59 1.75 4.81
C SER A 91 -6.89 0.27 4.85
N ALA A 92 -6.48 -0.42 5.92
CA ALA A 92 -6.60 -1.87 6.03
C ALA A 92 -6.84 -2.31 7.47
N ARG A 93 -7.53 -3.44 7.61
CA ARG A 93 -7.63 -4.18 8.87
C ARG A 93 -6.58 -5.29 8.85
N GLN A 94 -5.78 -5.34 9.90
CA GLN A 94 -4.86 -6.43 10.16
C GLN A 94 -5.47 -7.37 11.20
N THR A 95 -5.66 -8.63 10.82
CA THR A 95 -6.10 -9.71 11.71
C THR A 95 -5.14 -10.89 11.58
N GLY A 96 -4.46 -11.26 12.68
CA GLY A 96 -3.45 -12.31 12.68
C GLY A 96 -2.34 -12.06 11.64
N ARG A 97 -2.25 -12.95 10.64
CA ARG A 97 -1.25 -12.89 9.55
C ARG A 97 -1.77 -12.25 8.27
N THR A 98 -2.99 -11.71 8.27
CA THR A 98 -3.61 -11.13 7.07
C THR A 98 -3.91 -9.66 7.28
N MET A 99 -3.68 -8.86 6.24
CA MET A 99 -4.05 -7.46 6.18
C MET A 99 -4.91 -7.26 4.92
N THR A 100 -6.16 -6.85 5.11
CA THR A 100 -7.13 -6.67 4.03
C THR A 100 -7.67 -5.25 4.07
N GLY A 101 -7.71 -4.59 2.91
CA GLY A 101 -8.08 -3.19 2.86
C GLY A 101 -8.25 -2.65 1.46
N LYS A 102 -8.12 -1.33 1.36
CA LYS A 102 -8.16 -0.59 0.10
C LYS A 102 -6.94 0.32 -0.03
N LEU A 103 -6.30 0.26 -1.19
CA LEU A 103 -5.33 1.24 -1.65
C LEU A 103 -6.09 2.27 -2.51
N ASN A 104 -6.26 3.49 -2.02
CA ASN A 104 -6.90 4.57 -2.74
C ASN A 104 -5.85 5.34 -3.54
N VAL A 105 -5.94 5.34 -4.87
CA VAL A 105 -5.04 6.09 -5.76
C VAL A 105 -5.89 7.03 -6.61
N ASN A 106 -5.61 8.33 -6.54
CA ASN A 106 -6.36 9.37 -7.27
C ASN A 106 -7.89 9.27 -7.07
N GLY A 107 -8.34 8.94 -5.86
CA GLY A 107 -9.76 8.80 -5.51
C GLY A 107 -10.40 7.45 -5.88
N LEU A 108 -9.68 6.55 -6.54
CA LEU A 108 -10.14 5.20 -6.87
C LEU A 108 -9.61 4.20 -5.85
N GLY A 109 -10.51 3.45 -5.23
CA GLY A 109 -10.17 2.44 -4.23
C GLY A 109 -9.95 1.05 -4.84
N TYR A 110 -8.74 0.51 -4.69
CA TYR A 110 -8.37 -0.81 -5.16
C TYR A 110 -8.26 -1.78 -3.98
N PRO A 111 -8.98 -2.92 -3.97
CA PRO A 111 -8.86 -3.88 -2.91
C PRO A 111 -7.44 -4.47 -2.88
N ILE A 112 -6.88 -4.56 -1.69
CA ILE A 112 -5.54 -5.11 -1.46
C ILE A 112 -5.61 -6.15 -0.34
N THR A 113 -4.89 -7.25 -0.54
CA THR A 113 -4.71 -8.29 0.48
C THR A 113 -3.23 -8.60 0.59
N LEU A 114 -2.70 -8.47 1.81
CA LEU A 114 -1.32 -8.75 2.16
C LEU A 114 -1.27 -9.82 3.25
N THR A 115 -0.22 -10.63 3.23
CA THR A 115 0.06 -11.65 4.22
C THR A 115 1.40 -11.33 4.88
N ARG A 116 1.47 -11.49 6.20
CA ARG A 116 2.73 -11.29 6.93
C ARG A 116 3.75 -12.32 6.48
N VAL A 117 4.95 -11.85 6.15
CA VAL A 117 6.12 -12.68 5.87
C VAL A 117 7.18 -12.58 6.97
N GLN A 118 7.23 -11.45 7.70
CA GLN A 118 8.14 -11.23 8.84
C GLN A 118 7.48 -10.33 9.90
#